data_AF-A0A948DIB4-F1
#
_entry.id   AF-A0A948DIB4-F1
#
_cell.length_a   1.000
_cell.length_b   1.000
_cell.length_c   1.000
_cell.angle_alpha   90.00
_cell.angle_beta   90.00
_cell.angle_gamma   90.00
#
_symmetry.space_group_name_H-M   'P 1'
#
loop_
_entity.id
_entity.type
_entity.pdbx_description
1 polymer ?
#
loop_
_entity_poly.entity_id
_entity_poly.type
_entity_poly.pdbx_seq_one_letter_code
_entity_poly.pdbx_strand_id
1 'polypeptide(L)'
;MEKWKELLEHSVTDIKGLKKRLGINEKQLGKVTKKYPMRISPYYLSLIKTPGDPIWKQTVPNPNEINDRRGQADPLHEKSHSPVPGLIHRYPDRILVYASNVCATYCRFCTRKRKVGKRYTTLCDKDFKTAMRYIKNHKQIRDVIISGGDPLLNDDKTIEKYLKAISQIDHVEIIRIDSRVPCTLPQRITPKLIKILKKYDPIYLLTHFNHPREITKAAKKACALLAEAGVVLGNQSVLLKGVNDSAKTLKKLGQELLKIRVRPYYIYIADAVQGTYHFRVPIKKAIKIMRALIGHTSGLAIPKLIIDLENGGGKTPLCPNYVKSKKGKLYSFKNFEDKIYQYHDV
;
A
#
# COMPACT_ATOMS: atom_id res chain seq x y z
N MET A 1 4.12 -23.86 -16.44
CA MET A 1 4.14 -22.44 -16.03
C MET A 1 3.67 -22.32 -14.59
N GLU A 2 4.26 -21.47 -13.74
CA GLU A 2 3.78 -21.30 -12.35
C GLU A 2 2.36 -20.70 -12.34
N LYS A 3 1.49 -21.19 -11.45
CA LYS A 3 0.06 -20.78 -11.37
C LYS A 3 -0.17 -19.26 -11.31
N TRP A 4 0.72 -18.52 -10.64
CA TRP A 4 0.58 -17.07 -10.53
C TRP A 4 0.85 -16.36 -11.87
N LYS A 5 1.73 -16.89 -12.72
CA LYS A 5 2.01 -16.36 -14.06
C LYS A 5 0.82 -16.60 -14.98
N GLU A 6 0.26 -17.81 -14.94
CA GLU A 6 -0.97 -18.15 -15.65
C GLU A 6 -2.12 -17.19 -15.28
N LEU A 7 -2.36 -16.99 -13.97
CA LEU A 7 -3.36 -16.03 -13.51
C LEU A 7 -3.07 -14.60 -13.99
N LEU A 8 -1.79 -14.20 -13.99
CA LEU A 8 -1.41 -12.86 -14.44
C LEU A 8 -1.66 -12.67 -15.94
N GLU A 9 -1.36 -13.67 -16.77
CA GLU A 9 -1.61 -13.65 -18.22
C GLU A 9 -3.11 -13.54 -18.54
N HIS A 10 -3.95 -14.22 -17.77
CA HIS A 10 -5.41 -14.17 -17.93
C HIS A 10 -6.08 -12.93 -17.30
N SER A 11 -5.30 -11.92 -16.89
CA SER A 11 -5.85 -10.70 -16.30
C SER A 11 -6.74 -9.95 -17.29
N VAL A 12 -7.80 -9.33 -16.77
CA VAL A 12 -8.62 -8.41 -17.56
C VAL A 12 -7.90 -7.08 -17.69
N THR A 13 -7.52 -6.71 -18.91
CA THR A 13 -6.73 -5.50 -19.22
C THR A 13 -7.48 -4.46 -20.04
N ASP A 14 -8.63 -4.80 -20.61
CA ASP A 14 -9.43 -3.92 -21.45
C ASP A 14 -10.93 -3.96 -21.11
N ILE A 15 -11.67 -3.03 -21.71
CA ILE A 15 -13.12 -2.89 -21.49
C ILE A 15 -13.89 -4.09 -22.06
N LYS A 16 -13.41 -4.73 -23.14
CA LYS A 16 -14.07 -5.89 -23.74
C LYS A 16 -14.06 -7.08 -22.76
N GLY A 17 -12.91 -7.37 -22.16
CA GLY A 17 -12.76 -8.38 -21.13
C GLY A 17 -13.58 -8.05 -19.88
N LEU A 18 -13.64 -6.78 -19.49
CA LEU A 18 -14.45 -6.34 -18.36
C LEU A 18 -15.96 -6.53 -18.62
N LYS A 19 -16.45 -6.14 -19.80
CA LYS A 19 -17.84 -6.35 -20.22
C LYS A 19 -18.20 -7.83 -20.22
N LYS A 20 -17.33 -8.70 -20.76
CA LYS A 20 -17.54 -10.15 -20.79
C LYS A 20 -17.66 -10.76 -19.39
N ARG A 21 -16.94 -10.21 -18.41
CA ARG A 21 -16.87 -10.76 -17.05
C ARG A 21 -17.87 -10.15 -16.06
N LEU A 22 -18.23 -8.87 -16.23
CA LEU A 22 -19.04 -8.10 -15.28
C LEU A 22 -20.33 -7.50 -15.87
N GLY A 23 -20.61 -7.70 -17.17
CA GLY A 23 -21.84 -7.22 -17.81
C GLY A 23 -21.92 -5.69 -18.01
N ILE A 24 -20.81 -4.96 -17.89
CA ILE A 24 -20.81 -3.49 -17.93
C ILE A 24 -20.88 -2.99 -19.38
N ASN A 25 -21.82 -2.09 -19.66
CA ASN A 25 -21.93 -1.41 -20.96
C ASN A 25 -21.69 0.10 -20.81
N GLU A 26 -20.43 0.53 -20.79
CA GLU A 26 -20.13 1.96 -20.71
C GLU A 26 -19.06 2.39 -21.72
N LYS A 27 -19.49 3.12 -22.76
CA LYS A 27 -18.60 3.84 -23.68
C LYS A 27 -17.63 4.79 -22.96
N GLN A 28 -18.01 5.29 -21.77
CA GLN A 28 -17.21 6.24 -20.99
C GLN A 28 -15.94 5.62 -20.38
N LEU A 29 -15.95 4.32 -20.04
CA LEU A 29 -14.78 3.64 -19.46
C LEU A 29 -13.63 3.49 -20.46
N GLY A 30 -13.93 3.49 -21.76
CA GLY A 30 -12.93 3.51 -22.82
C GLY A 30 -12.04 4.75 -22.77
N LYS A 31 -12.60 5.92 -22.46
CA LYS A 31 -11.82 7.16 -22.31
C LYS A 31 -10.89 7.08 -21.08
N VAL A 32 -11.38 6.49 -19.99
CA VAL A 32 -10.59 6.32 -18.76
C VAL A 32 -9.42 5.38 -18.99
N THR A 33 -9.64 4.24 -19.63
CA THR A 33 -8.61 3.22 -19.87
C THR A 33 -7.54 3.65 -20.89
N LYS A 34 -7.87 4.54 -21.82
CA LYS A 34 -6.88 5.21 -22.69
C LYS A 34 -5.91 6.09 -21.89
N LYS A 35 -6.39 6.80 -20.85
CA LYS A 35 -5.54 7.66 -20.01
C LYS A 35 -4.81 6.88 -18.92
N TYR A 36 -5.49 5.93 -18.30
CA TYR A 36 -5.02 5.18 -17.14
C TYR A 36 -5.19 3.67 -17.37
N PRO A 37 -4.07 2.93 -17.52
CA PRO A 37 -4.09 1.50 -17.76
C PRO A 37 -4.95 0.74 -16.75
N MET A 38 -5.51 -0.38 -17.18
CA MET A 38 -6.28 -1.28 -16.35
C MET A 38 -5.65 -2.67 -16.39
N ARG A 39 -5.64 -3.32 -15.23
CA ARG A 39 -5.36 -4.74 -15.08
C ARG A 39 -6.06 -5.21 -13.82
N ILE A 40 -6.81 -6.30 -13.91
CA ILE A 40 -7.44 -6.96 -12.77
C ILE A 40 -7.12 -8.45 -12.88
N SER A 41 -6.36 -8.99 -11.92
CA SER A 41 -6.06 -10.42 -11.89
C SER A 41 -7.37 -11.23 -11.77
N PRO A 42 -7.47 -12.44 -12.36
CA PRO A 42 -8.67 -13.27 -12.24
C PRO A 42 -9.05 -13.56 -10.79
N TYR A 43 -8.04 -13.77 -9.94
CA TYR A 43 -8.25 -13.95 -8.51
C TYR A 43 -8.93 -12.72 -7.89
N TYR A 44 -8.41 -11.51 -8.14
CA TYR A 44 -8.99 -10.31 -7.52
C TYR A 44 -10.35 -9.95 -8.12
N LEU A 45 -10.53 -10.19 -9.43
CA LEU A 45 -11.80 -10.04 -10.12
C LEU A 45 -12.89 -10.92 -9.48
N SER A 46 -12.55 -12.16 -9.11
CA SER A 46 -13.49 -13.09 -8.45
C SER A 46 -14.00 -12.60 -7.08
N LEU A 47 -13.33 -11.60 -6.48
CA LEU A 47 -13.75 -11.04 -5.19
C LEU A 47 -14.86 -9.99 -5.35
N ILE A 48 -15.11 -9.51 -6.57
CA ILE A 48 -16.22 -8.61 -6.89
C ILE A 48 -17.52 -9.40 -6.84
N LYS A 49 -18.49 -8.91 -6.07
CA LYS A 49 -19.82 -9.53 -5.93
C LYS A 49 -20.88 -8.75 -6.68
N THR A 50 -20.85 -7.43 -6.57
CA THR A 50 -21.84 -6.55 -7.21
C THR A 50 -21.18 -5.28 -7.74
N PRO A 51 -21.77 -4.63 -8.77
CA PRO A 51 -21.33 -3.33 -9.23
C PRO A 51 -21.25 -2.30 -8.10
N GLY A 52 -20.15 -1.55 -8.05
CA GLY A 52 -19.95 -0.49 -7.05
C GLY A 52 -19.61 -0.97 -5.63
N ASP A 53 -19.41 -2.27 -5.43
CA ASP A 53 -18.95 -2.80 -4.14
C ASP A 53 -17.52 -2.34 -3.78
N PRO A 54 -17.06 -2.54 -2.53
CA PRO A 54 -15.73 -2.08 -2.09
C PRO A 54 -14.55 -2.64 -2.88
N ILE A 55 -14.66 -3.83 -3.47
CA ILE A 55 -13.60 -4.42 -4.30
C ILE A 55 -13.65 -3.80 -5.70
N TRP A 56 -14.85 -3.71 -6.28
CA TRP A 56 -15.09 -3.04 -7.56
C TRP A 56 -14.49 -1.65 -7.60
N LYS A 57 -14.84 -0.82 -6.62
CA LYS A 57 -14.38 0.57 -6.53
C LYS A 57 -12.86 0.68 -6.59
N GLN A 58 -12.13 -0.30 -6.07
CA GLN A 58 -10.68 -0.26 -6.05
C GLN A 58 -10.03 -0.56 -7.40
N THR A 59 -10.73 -1.19 -8.35
CA THR A 59 -10.10 -1.77 -9.56
C THR A 59 -10.80 -1.49 -10.87
N VAL A 60 -12.13 -1.33 -10.85
CA VAL A 60 -12.91 -1.01 -12.04
C VAL A 60 -12.81 0.49 -12.32
N PRO A 61 -12.44 0.92 -13.55
CA PRO A 61 -12.32 2.32 -13.90
C PRO A 61 -13.60 3.11 -13.63
N ASN A 62 -13.46 4.39 -13.31
CA ASN A 62 -14.56 5.31 -13.07
C ASN A 62 -14.43 6.57 -13.96
N PRO A 63 -15.50 7.06 -14.60
CA PRO A 63 -15.46 8.28 -15.41
C PRO A 63 -14.94 9.52 -14.66
N ASN A 64 -15.11 9.60 -13.35
CA ASN A 64 -14.59 10.70 -12.52
C ASN A 64 -13.07 10.79 -12.53
N GLU A 65 -12.36 9.72 -12.92
CA GLU A 65 -10.89 9.74 -12.98
C GLU A 65 -10.34 10.68 -14.05
N ILE A 66 -11.08 10.89 -15.15
CA ILE A 66 -10.63 11.77 -16.24
C ILE A 66 -11.19 13.20 -16.12
N ASN A 67 -12.23 13.38 -15.31
CA ASN A 67 -12.86 14.68 -15.05
C ASN A 67 -12.22 15.42 -13.86
N ASP A 68 -11.33 14.76 -13.13
CA ASP A 68 -10.66 15.35 -11.96
C ASP A 68 -9.51 16.29 -12.37
N ARG A 69 -9.69 17.57 -12.06
CA ARG A 69 -8.70 18.64 -12.26
C ARG A 69 -8.00 19.11 -10.98
N ARG A 70 -8.35 18.53 -9.82
CA ARG A 70 -7.85 19.01 -8.51
C ARG A 70 -6.55 18.34 -8.07
N GLY A 71 -6.33 17.10 -8.50
CA GLY A 71 -5.13 16.36 -8.14
C GLY A 71 -3.94 16.66 -9.05
N GLN A 72 -2.74 16.38 -8.56
CA GLN A 72 -1.48 16.51 -9.28
C GLN A 72 -0.97 15.15 -9.77
N ALA A 73 -0.11 15.12 -10.79
CA ALA A 73 0.46 13.85 -11.25
C ALA A 73 1.42 13.23 -10.20
N ASP A 74 2.19 14.08 -9.51
CA ASP A 74 3.23 13.70 -8.56
C ASP A 74 3.14 14.52 -7.26
N PRO A 75 2.04 14.43 -6.49
CA PRO A 75 1.82 15.30 -5.32
C PRO A 75 2.87 15.10 -4.21
N LEU A 76 3.56 13.95 -4.20
CA LEU A 76 4.58 13.61 -3.21
C LEU A 76 6.00 13.95 -3.67
N HIS A 77 6.15 14.58 -4.84
CA HIS A 77 7.43 15.03 -5.38
C HIS A 77 8.47 13.91 -5.49
N GLU A 78 8.03 12.68 -5.82
CA GLU A 78 8.91 11.51 -5.92
C GLU A 78 10.03 11.72 -6.97
N LYS A 79 9.78 12.53 -8.00
CA LYS A 79 10.78 12.88 -9.02
C LYS A 79 11.90 13.77 -8.49
N SER A 80 11.59 14.82 -7.72
CA SER A 80 12.63 15.72 -7.20
C SER A 80 13.46 15.06 -6.09
N HIS A 81 12.88 14.07 -5.40
CA HIS A 81 13.60 13.23 -4.44
C HIS A 81 14.30 12.02 -5.08
N SER A 82 14.54 12.01 -6.40
CA SER A 82 15.19 10.91 -7.11
C SER A 82 16.65 11.28 -7.41
N PRO A 83 17.61 11.01 -6.51
CA PRO A 83 19.01 11.40 -6.71
C PRO A 83 19.66 10.68 -7.91
N VAL A 84 19.21 9.45 -8.20
CA VAL A 84 19.59 8.68 -9.37
C VAL A 84 18.35 7.91 -9.88
N PRO A 85 18.34 7.46 -11.14
CA PRO A 85 17.26 6.62 -11.66
C PRO A 85 17.02 5.39 -10.78
N GLY A 86 15.75 5.11 -10.49
CA GLY A 86 15.34 3.96 -9.70
C GLY A 86 15.37 4.15 -8.19
N LEU A 87 15.82 5.30 -7.67
CA LEU A 87 15.79 5.60 -6.24
C LEU A 87 14.86 6.76 -5.91
N ILE A 88 14.24 6.72 -4.73
CA ILE A 88 13.55 7.86 -4.11
C ILE A 88 14.11 8.00 -2.69
N HIS A 89 14.87 9.06 -2.46
CA HIS A 89 15.53 9.38 -1.18
C HIS A 89 14.93 10.66 -0.60
N ARG A 90 13.83 10.51 0.14
CA ARG A 90 13.10 11.62 0.77
C ARG A 90 13.51 11.85 2.23
N TYR A 91 13.84 10.77 2.93
CA TYR A 91 14.13 10.81 4.36
C TYR A 91 15.61 10.57 4.62
N PRO A 92 16.16 11.06 5.74
CA PRO A 92 17.59 11.00 5.99
C PRO A 92 18.20 9.59 5.98
N ASP A 93 17.49 8.61 6.53
CA ASP A 93 18.04 7.30 6.90
C ASP A 93 17.48 6.13 6.08
N ARG A 94 16.61 6.41 5.11
CA ARG A 94 15.89 5.36 4.37
C ARG A 94 15.57 5.76 2.96
N ILE A 95 15.57 4.76 2.08
CA ILE A 95 15.47 4.96 0.65
C ILE A 95 14.53 3.93 0.01
N LEU A 96 13.86 4.34 -1.06
CA LEU A 96 13.01 3.45 -1.84
C LEU A 96 13.65 3.11 -3.18
N VAL A 97 13.79 1.81 -3.46
CA VAL A 97 14.19 1.25 -4.75
C VAL A 97 12.94 0.97 -5.57
N TYR A 98 12.77 1.68 -6.69
CA TYR A 98 11.67 1.51 -7.63
C TYR A 98 11.96 0.31 -8.54
N ALA A 99 11.62 -0.88 -8.06
CA ALA A 99 12.01 -2.17 -8.64
C ALA A 99 11.10 -2.66 -9.78
N SER A 100 9.88 -2.13 -9.88
CA SER A 100 8.88 -2.55 -10.88
C SER A 100 7.91 -1.41 -11.14
N ASN A 101 7.30 -1.35 -12.32
CA ASN A 101 6.15 -0.48 -12.59
C ASN A 101 4.86 -1.24 -12.95
N VAL A 102 4.86 -2.55 -12.69
CA VAL A 102 3.74 -3.44 -12.97
C VAL A 102 3.18 -3.98 -11.66
N CYS A 103 1.86 -4.19 -11.62
CA CYS A 103 1.14 -4.79 -10.52
C CYS A 103 0.28 -5.93 -11.06
N ALA A 104 -0.10 -6.87 -10.20
CA ALA A 104 -1.10 -7.88 -10.56
C ALA A 104 -2.47 -7.27 -10.85
N THR A 105 -2.81 -6.21 -10.10
CA THR A 105 -4.04 -5.45 -10.25
C THR A 105 -3.72 -3.96 -10.10
N TYR A 106 -4.20 -3.12 -11.02
CA TYR A 106 -3.99 -1.67 -10.96
C TYR A 106 -5.08 -0.99 -10.12
N CYS A 107 -4.69 -0.52 -8.94
CA CYS A 107 -5.57 0.23 -8.04
C CYS A 107 -6.03 1.53 -8.70
N ARG A 108 -7.34 1.81 -8.71
CA ARG A 108 -7.85 3.09 -9.24
C ARG A 108 -7.47 4.30 -8.39
N PHE A 109 -7.08 4.06 -7.14
CA PHE A 109 -6.59 5.05 -6.18
C PHE A 109 -5.04 5.13 -6.07
N CYS A 110 -4.29 4.51 -6.99
CA CYS A 110 -2.83 4.39 -6.91
C CYS A 110 -2.10 5.76 -6.82
N THR A 111 -1.21 5.92 -5.83
CA THR A 111 -0.35 7.13 -5.71
C THR A 111 0.54 7.34 -6.95
N ARG A 112 0.95 6.24 -7.59
CA ARG A 112 1.85 6.21 -8.76
C ARG A 112 1.10 6.05 -10.08
N LYS A 113 -0.18 6.44 -10.13
CA LYS A 113 -1.06 6.36 -11.33
C LYS A 113 -0.43 6.96 -12.59
N ARG A 114 0.47 7.95 -12.46
CA ARG A 114 1.20 8.56 -13.58
C ARG A 114 2.23 7.63 -14.24
N LYS A 115 2.78 6.65 -13.50
CA LYS A 115 3.90 5.77 -13.89
C LYS A 115 3.46 4.33 -14.18
N VAL A 116 2.58 3.77 -13.35
CA VAL A 116 2.24 2.34 -13.38
C VAL A 116 1.53 1.96 -14.69
N GLY A 117 1.99 0.89 -15.33
CA GLY A 117 1.33 0.27 -16.49
C GLY A 117 1.49 0.96 -17.85
N LYS A 118 2.29 2.03 -17.98
CA LYS A 118 2.44 2.77 -19.26
C LYS A 118 3.47 2.17 -20.24
N ARG A 119 4.50 1.47 -19.75
CA ARG A 119 5.48 0.68 -20.52
C ARG A 119 6.17 -0.26 -19.56
N TYR A 120 6.24 -1.57 -19.79
CA TYR A 120 6.92 -2.48 -18.84
C TYR A 120 8.35 -2.00 -18.60
N THR A 121 8.67 -1.60 -17.38
CA THR A 121 10.01 -1.21 -16.97
C THR A 121 10.29 -1.83 -15.61
N THR A 122 11.06 -2.93 -15.62
CA THR A 122 11.87 -3.33 -14.47
C THR A 122 13.06 -2.37 -14.38
N LEU A 123 13.60 -2.18 -13.19
CA LEU A 123 14.84 -1.43 -13.01
C LEU A 123 15.96 -2.12 -13.81
N CYS A 124 16.44 -1.47 -14.87
CA CYS A 124 17.43 -2.08 -15.75
C CYS A 124 18.76 -2.28 -15.02
N ASP A 125 19.61 -3.18 -15.51
CA ASP A 125 20.86 -3.55 -14.84
C ASP A 125 21.81 -2.36 -14.64
N LYS A 126 21.83 -1.42 -15.58
CA LYS A 126 22.61 -0.18 -15.47
C LYS A 126 22.12 0.67 -14.30
N ASP A 127 20.82 0.96 -14.26
CA ASP A 127 20.22 1.78 -13.20
C ASP A 127 20.29 1.09 -11.84
N PHE A 128 20.14 -0.24 -11.80
CA PHE A 128 20.30 -1.01 -10.58
C PHE A 128 21.72 -0.91 -10.01
N LYS A 129 22.76 -1.05 -10.85
CA LYS A 129 24.16 -0.87 -10.40
C LYS A 129 24.39 0.55 -9.89
N THR A 130 23.86 1.56 -10.57
CA THR A 130 23.93 2.96 -10.13
C THR A 130 23.24 3.16 -8.78
N ALA A 131 22.05 2.59 -8.61
CA ALA A 131 21.29 2.65 -7.37
C ALA A 131 22.04 1.99 -6.20
N MET A 132 22.60 0.79 -6.39
CA MET A 132 23.37 0.11 -5.35
C MET A 132 24.64 0.88 -4.97
N ARG A 133 25.32 1.48 -5.96
CA ARG A 133 26.48 2.36 -5.69
C ARG A 133 26.08 3.57 -4.85
N TYR A 134 24.96 4.20 -5.17
CA TYR A 134 24.43 5.31 -4.38
C TYR A 134 24.22 4.87 -2.93
N ILE A 135 23.51 3.77 -2.68
CA ILE A 135 23.25 3.27 -1.32
C ILE A 135 24.57 2.95 -0.60
N LYS A 136 25.52 2.28 -1.28
CA LYS A 136 26.83 1.94 -0.71
C LYS A 136 27.64 3.17 -0.24
N ASN A 137 27.50 4.28 -0.95
CA ASN A 137 28.23 5.52 -0.67
C ASN A 137 27.54 6.44 0.35
N HIS A 138 26.29 6.16 0.75
CA HIS A 138 25.53 6.99 1.69
C HIS A 138 25.29 6.20 2.98
N LYS A 139 26.24 6.33 3.93
CA LYS A 139 26.33 5.51 5.15
C LYS A 139 25.18 5.71 6.14
N GLN A 140 24.46 6.82 6.04
CA GLN A 140 23.28 7.08 6.86
C GLN A 140 22.07 6.21 6.49
N ILE A 141 22.08 5.57 5.31
CA ILE A 141 20.95 4.77 4.82
C ILE A 141 20.96 3.39 5.50
N ARG A 142 20.09 3.19 6.49
CA ARG A 142 19.94 1.93 7.22
C ARG A 142 18.74 1.09 6.78
N ASP A 143 17.74 1.70 6.13
CA ASP A 143 16.47 1.05 5.76
C ASP A 143 16.20 1.20 4.25
N VAL A 144 16.18 0.07 3.55
CA VAL A 144 15.99 0.01 2.10
C VAL A 144 14.64 -0.63 1.76
N ILE A 145 13.79 0.11 1.05
CA ILE A 145 12.43 -0.29 0.68
C ILE A 145 12.40 -0.68 -0.80
N ILE A 146 12.19 -1.95 -1.10
CA ILE A 146 11.94 -2.44 -2.45
C ILE A 146 10.44 -2.24 -2.77
N SER A 147 10.12 -1.37 -3.72
CA SER A 147 8.74 -0.96 -4.03
C SER A 147 8.60 -0.61 -5.52
N GLY A 148 7.59 0.18 -5.87
CA GLY A 148 7.33 0.71 -7.21
C GLY A 148 5.85 0.61 -7.56
N GLY A 149 5.52 -0.11 -8.62
CA GLY A 149 4.22 -0.75 -8.81
C GLY A 149 4.07 -1.86 -7.78
N ASP A 150 4.51 -3.07 -8.12
CA ASP A 150 4.62 -4.17 -7.16
C ASP A 150 5.93 -4.96 -7.39
N PRO A 151 6.85 -4.99 -6.41
CA PRO A 151 8.16 -5.59 -6.57
C PRO A 151 8.10 -7.13 -6.68
N LEU A 152 7.08 -7.75 -6.09
CA LEU A 152 6.91 -9.21 -6.14
C LEU A 152 6.39 -9.69 -7.51
N LEU A 153 6.10 -8.79 -8.45
CA LEU A 153 5.79 -9.18 -9.83
C LEU A 153 7.06 -9.45 -10.66
N ASN A 154 8.24 -9.10 -10.16
CA ASN A 154 9.49 -9.58 -10.73
C ASN A 154 9.64 -11.10 -10.52
N ASP A 155 10.43 -11.74 -11.39
CA ASP A 155 10.77 -13.15 -11.21
C ASP A 155 11.65 -13.38 -9.97
N ASP A 156 11.70 -14.63 -9.53
CA ASP A 156 12.45 -15.03 -8.34
C ASP A 156 13.95 -14.66 -8.42
N LYS A 157 14.57 -14.77 -9.61
CA LYS A 157 15.98 -14.45 -9.81
C LYS A 157 16.26 -12.96 -9.58
N THR A 158 15.35 -12.12 -10.07
CA THR A 158 15.44 -10.67 -9.93
C THR A 158 15.21 -10.23 -8.48
N ILE A 159 14.25 -10.85 -7.79
CA ILE A 159 14.04 -10.59 -6.36
C ILE A 159 15.28 -10.99 -5.55
N GLU A 160 15.82 -12.19 -5.78
CA GLU A 160 17.04 -12.66 -5.09
C GLU A 160 18.25 -11.75 -5.40
N LYS A 161 18.39 -11.29 -6.65
CA LYS A 161 19.42 -10.31 -7.04
C LYS A 161 19.33 -9.03 -6.22
N TYR A 162 18.12 -8.48 -6.03
CA TYR A 162 17.92 -7.27 -5.24
C TYR A 162 18.23 -7.49 -3.77
N LEU A 163 17.68 -8.56 -3.17
CA LEU A 163 17.92 -8.90 -1.77
C LEU A 163 19.40 -9.12 -1.49
N LYS A 164 20.08 -9.92 -2.32
CA LYS A 164 21.53 -10.20 -2.19
C LYS A 164 22.38 -8.95 -2.25
N ALA A 165 22.13 -8.08 -3.22
CA ALA A 165 22.94 -6.89 -3.39
C ALA A 165 22.76 -5.91 -2.23
N ILE A 166 21.53 -5.76 -1.73
CA ILE A 166 21.22 -4.86 -0.61
C ILE A 166 21.79 -5.42 0.69
N SER A 167 21.64 -6.73 0.95
CA SER A 167 22.12 -7.38 2.17
C SER A 167 23.66 -7.42 2.29
N GLN A 168 24.39 -7.17 1.19
CA GLN A 168 25.85 -7.08 1.17
C GLN A 168 26.37 -5.68 1.51
N ILE A 169 25.50 -4.72 1.79
CA ILE A 169 25.89 -3.37 2.17
C ILE A 169 25.90 -3.29 3.70
N ASP A 170 27.09 -3.21 4.29
CA ASP A 170 27.32 -3.35 5.74
C ASP A 170 26.45 -2.44 6.63
N HIS A 171 26.16 -1.22 6.19
CA HIS A 171 25.39 -0.23 6.95
C HIS A 171 23.88 -0.32 6.72
N VAL A 172 23.40 -1.23 5.86
CA VAL A 172 21.97 -1.49 5.67
C VAL A 172 21.51 -2.54 6.67
N GLU A 173 20.64 -2.12 7.58
CA GLU A 173 20.17 -2.95 8.68
C GLU A 173 18.85 -3.66 8.38
N ILE A 174 17.99 -3.05 7.54
CA ILE A 174 16.63 -3.54 7.30
C ILE A 174 16.29 -3.48 5.82
N ILE A 175 15.75 -4.58 5.31
CA ILE A 175 15.14 -4.63 3.97
C ILE A 175 13.62 -4.72 4.12
N ARG A 176 12.91 -3.82 3.43
CA ARG A 176 11.45 -3.82 3.38
C ARG A 176 10.96 -4.06 1.97
N ILE A 177 9.88 -4.83 1.84
CA ILE A 177 9.19 -5.06 0.59
C ILE A 177 7.77 -4.51 0.70
N ASP A 178 7.44 -3.51 -0.10
CA ASP A 178 6.08 -2.98 -0.18
C ASP A 178 5.36 -3.67 -1.34
N SER A 179 4.42 -4.56 -1.05
CA SER A 179 3.76 -5.38 -2.08
C SER A 179 2.30 -5.63 -1.79
N ARG A 180 1.44 -5.44 -2.80
CA ARG A 180 0.02 -5.74 -2.75
C ARG A 180 -0.28 -7.18 -3.21
N VAL A 181 0.73 -7.95 -3.59
CA VAL A 181 0.58 -9.36 -4.01
C VAL A 181 -0.18 -10.23 -3.02
N PRO A 182 0.06 -10.19 -1.70
CA PRO A 182 -0.71 -11.02 -0.76
C PRO A 182 -2.23 -10.75 -0.83
N CYS A 183 -2.61 -9.54 -1.25
CA CYS A 183 -4.00 -9.12 -1.44
C CYS A 183 -4.52 -9.39 -2.86
N THR A 184 -3.72 -9.22 -3.91
CA THR A 184 -4.18 -9.20 -5.31
C THR A 184 -3.78 -10.41 -6.16
N LEU A 185 -2.78 -11.18 -5.72
CA LEU A 185 -2.31 -12.40 -6.39
C LEU A 185 -1.58 -13.30 -5.39
N PRO A 186 -2.23 -13.77 -4.30
CA PRO A 186 -1.56 -14.52 -3.24
C PRO A 186 -0.83 -15.79 -3.72
N GLN A 187 -1.19 -16.32 -4.89
CA GLN A 187 -0.52 -17.45 -5.53
C GLN A 187 0.94 -17.19 -5.89
N ARG A 188 1.36 -15.92 -5.96
CA ARG A 188 2.77 -15.53 -6.18
C ARG A 188 3.66 -15.84 -4.97
N ILE A 189 3.08 -16.01 -3.79
CA ILE A 189 3.78 -16.48 -2.59
C ILE A 189 3.96 -18.01 -2.69
N THR A 190 4.96 -18.41 -3.47
CA THR A 190 5.30 -19.82 -3.72
C THR A 190 6.32 -20.34 -2.71
N PRO A 191 6.42 -21.66 -2.48
CA PRO A 191 7.49 -22.23 -1.64
C PRO A 191 8.90 -21.83 -2.10
N LYS A 192 9.11 -21.66 -3.41
CA LYS A 192 10.37 -21.20 -3.98
C LYS A 192 10.70 -19.76 -3.58
N LEU A 193 9.73 -18.84 -3.68
CA LEU A 193 9.91 -17.47 -3.20
C LEU A 193 10.20 -17.46 -1.70
N ILE A 194 9.46 -18.24 -0.91
CA ILE A 194 9.68 -18.36 0.54
C ILE A 194 11.11 -18.84 0.83
N LYS A 195 11.63 -19.83 0.10
CA LYS A 195 13.01 -20.30 0.25
C LYS A 195 14.03 -19.20 -0.02
N ILE A 196 13.76 -18.27 -0.94
CA ILE A 196 14.63 -17.12 -1.22
C ILE A 196 14.57 -16.13 -0.06
N LEU A 197 13.36 -15.74 0.38
CA LEU A 197 13.20 -14.77 1.46
C LEU A 197 13.88 -15.23 2.75
N LYS A 198 13.81 -16.52 3.11
CA LYS A 198 14.46 -17.10 4.29
C LYS A 198 15.99 -16.93 4.33
N LYS A 199 16.66 -16.66 3.21
CA LYS A 199 18.12 -16.49 3.16
C LYS A 199 18.60 -15.14 3.67
N TYR A 200 17.68 -14.18 3.82
CA TYR A 200 18.00 -12.80 4.15
C TYR A 200 17.15 -12.38 5.34
N ASP A 201 17.77 -11.76 6.33
CA ASP A 201 17.12 -11.31 7.57
C ASP A 201 17.81 -10.03 8.05
N PRO A 202 17.07 -9.03 8.59
CA PRO A 202 15.61 -8.97 8.72
C PRO A 202 14.88 -8.51 7.45
N ILE A 203 13.81 -9.22 7.07
CA ILE A 203 12.86 -8.78 6.04
C ILE A 203 11.52 -8.38 6.67
N TYR A 204 11.07 -7.18 6.32
CA TYR A 204 9.70 -6.74 6.55
C TYR A 204 8.93 -6.70 5.24
N LEU A 205 7.66 -7.11 5.26
CA LEU A 205 6.78 -6.96 4.11
C LEU A 205 5.53 -6.16 4.50
N LEU A 206 5.35 -5.01 3.87
CA LEU A 206 4.16 -4.19 4.02
C LEU A 206 3.16 -4.50 2.90
N THR A 207 2.08 -5.17 3.28
CA THR A 207 0.95 -5.47 2.39
C THR A 207 -0.02 -4.30 2.31
N HIS A 208 -0.98 -4.36 1.39
CA HIS A 208 -1.91 -3.26 1.07
C HIS A 208 -3.36 -3.73 0.98
N PHE A 209 -3.91 -4.11 2.14
CA PHE A 209 -5.31 -4.50 2.33
C PHE A 209 -6.13 -3.26 2.70
N ASN A 210 -7.26 -3.05 2.02
CA ASN A 210 -8.18 -1.94 2.27
C ASN A 210 -9.53 -2.40 2.77
N HIS A 211 -9.92 -3.67 2.58
CA HIS A 211 -11.24 -4.16 2.97
C HIS A 211 -11.17 -5.61 3.49
N PRO A 212 -11.94 -5.98 4.55
CA PRO A 212 -11.89 -7.34 5.11
C PRO A 212 -12.16 -8.46 4.09
N ARG A 213 -12.93 -8.17 3.03
CA ARG A 213 -13.23 -9.13 1.95
C ARG A 213 -11.99 -9.56 1.14
N GLU A 214 -10.91 -8.80 1.20
CA GLU A 214 -9.64 -9.16 0.54
C GLU A 214 -8.88 -10.23 1.31
N ILE A 215 -9.22 -10.46 2.59
CA ILE A 215 -8.61 -11.48 3.45
C ILE A 215 -9.29 -12.83 3.21
N THR A 216 -9.05 -13.39 2.03
CA THR A 216 -9.56 -14.69 1.60
C THR A 216 -8.72 -15.85 2.15
N LYS A 217 -9.20 -17.10 2.00
CA LYS A 217 -8.39 -18.30 2.34
C LYS A 217 -7.01 -18.30 1.65
N ALA A 218 -6.93 -17.86 0.40
CA ALA A 218 -5.67 -17.80 -0.34
C ALA A 218 -4.73 -16.72 0.22
N ALA A 219 -5.26 -15.53 0.53
CA ALA A 219 -4.51 -14.46 1.17
C ALA A 219 -4.03 -14.87 2.59
N LYS A 220 -4.88 -15.53 3.38
CA LYS A 220 -4.53 -16.09 4.69
C LYS A 220 -3.35 -17.06 4.58
N LYS A 221 -3.38 -18.00 3.62
CA LYS A 221 -2.29 -18.94 3.36
C LYS A 221 -1.00 -18.24 2.94
N ALA A 222 -1.08 -17.26 2.06
CA ALA A 222 0.08 -16.48 1.61
C ALA A 222 0.76 -15.74 2.78
N CYS A 223 -0.02 -15.06 3.63
CA CYS A 223 0.52 -14.39 4.81
C CYS A 223 1.08 -15.38 5.84
N ALA A 224 0.44 -16.55 6.02
CA ALA A 224 0.98 -17.58 6.91
C ALA A 224 2.36 -18.08 6.46
N LEU A 225 2.52 -18.38 5.18
CA LEU A 225 3.80 -18.79 4.59
C LEU A 225 4.90 -17.72 4.77
N LEU A 226 4.56 -16.44 4.59
CA LEU A 226 5.51 -15.34 4.81
C LEU A 226 5.90 -15.24 6.29
N ALA A 227 4.93 -15.29 7.21
CA ALA A 227 5.20 -15.22 8.64
C ALA A 227 6.02 -16.42 9.15
N GLU A 228 5.76 -17.63 8.65
CA GLU A 228 6.55 -18.84 8.90
C GLU A 228 7.96 -18.78 8.31
N ALA A 229 8.19 -17.86 7.36
CA ALA A 229 9.50 -17.59 6.81
C ALA A 229 10.33 -16.60 7.64
N GLY A 230 9.79 -16.12 8.77
CA GLY A 230 10.42 -15.07 9.58
C GLY A 230 10.14 -13.65 9.07
N VAL A 231 9.37 -13.49 7.99
CA VAL A 231 9.05 -12.16 7.44
C VAL A 231 8.09 -11.44 8.37
N VAL A 232 8.47 -10.24 8.81
CA VAL A 232 7.60 -9.41 9.66
C VAL A 232 6.57 -8.69 8.79
N LEU A 233 5.29 -8.96 9.05
CA LEU A 233 4.20 -8.46 8.21
C LEU A 233 3.51 -7.23 8.81
N GLY A 234 3.45 -6.17 8.00
CA GLY A 234 2.65 -4.98 8.29
C GLY A 234 1.62 -4.71 7.19
N ASN A 235 0.65 -3.86 7.47
CA ASN A 235 -0.36 -3.44 6.50
C ASN A 235 -0.46 -1.92 6.38
N GLN A 236 -0.42 -1.44 5.14
CA GLN A 236 -0.69 -0.07 4.79
C GLN A 236 -2.02 0.00 4.04
N SER A 237 -3.05 0.54 4.67
CA SER A 237 -4.32 0.85 4.01
C SER A 237 -4.33 2.30 3.51
N VAL A 238 -5.25 2.61 2.61
CA VAL A 238 -5.67 3.98 2.29
C VAL A 238 -7.12 4.12 2.73
N LEU A 239 -7.45 5.24 3.37
CA LEU A 239 -8.82 5.59 3.71
C LEU A 239 -9.55 6.07 2.45
N LEU A 240 -10.44 5.23 1.93
CA LEU A 240 -11.09 5.37 0.64
C LEU A 240 -12.61 5.50 0.82
N LYS A 241 -13.17 6.59 0.30
CA LYS A 241 -14.61 6.87 0.30
C LYS A 241 -15.39 5.72 -0.36
N GLY A 242 -16.36 5.17 0.36
CA GLY A 242 -17.22 4.09 -0.13
C GLY A 242 -16.56 2.72 -0.20
N VAL A 243 -15.36 2.56 0.39
CA VAL A 243 -14.64 1.28 0.52
C VAL A 243 -14.46 0.96 2.00
N ASN A 244 -13.74 1.80 2.73
CA ASN A 244 -13.37 1.55 4.13
C ASN A 244 -13.46 2.79 5.03
N ASP A 245 -14.19 3.82 4.59
CA ASP A 245 -14.40 5.07 5.32
C ASP A 245 -15.44 4.97 6.45
N SER A 246 -15.38 3.88 7.22
CA SER A 246 -16.18 3.65 8.43
C SER A 246 -15.38 2.94 9.52
N ALA A 247 -15.63 3.28 10.78
CA ALA A 247 -15.01 2.63 11.93
C ALA A 247 -15.35 1.14 12.00
N LYS A 248 -16.58 0.75 11.65
CA LYS A 248 -17.00 -0.67 11.59
C LYS A 248 -16.14 -1.48 10.63
N THR A 249 -15.91 -0.96 9.42
CA THR A 249 -15.09 -1.64 8.40
C THR A 249 -13.63 -1.74 8.84
N LEU A 250 -13.05 -0.65 9.34
CA LEU A 250 -11.64 -0.63 9.76
C LEU A 250 -11.40 -1.47 11.02
N LYS A 251 -12.32 -1.49 11.99
CA LYS A 251 -12.25 -2.38 13.16
C LYS A 251 -12.19 -3.83 12.70
N LYS A 252 -13.11 -4.24 11.82
CA LYS A 252 -13.14 -5.60 11.27
C LYS A 252 -11.87 -5.91 10.48
N LEU A 253 -11.36 -4.95 9.70
CA LEU A 253 -10.13 -5.11 8.92
C LEU A 253 -8.93 -5.34 9.85
N GLY A 254 -8.74 -4.48 10.84
CA GLY A 254 -7.65 -4.59 11.80
C GLY A 254 -7.67 -5.92 12.54
N GLN A 255 -8.84 -6.36 13.00
CA GLN A 255 -9.01 -7.65 13.68
C GLN A 255 -8.70 -8.85 12.78
N GLU A 256 -9.19 -8.87 11.53
CA GLU A 256 -8.90 -9.96 10.59
C GLU A 256 -7.43 -9.97 10.13
N LEU A 257 -6.76 -8.82 10.07
CA LEU A 257 -5.31 -8.73 9.81
C LEU A 257 -4.49 -9.37 10.93
N LEU A 258 -4.83 -9.10 12.19
CA LEU A 258 -4.13 -9.70 13.32
C LEU A 258 -4.26 -11.23 13.35
N LYS A 259 -5.43 -11.77 12.97
CA LYS A 259 -5.66 -13.23 12.88
C LYS A 259 -4.77 -13.93 11.86
N ILE A 260 -4.11 -13.18 10.98
CA ILE A 260 -3.19 -13.71 9.95
C ILE A 260 -1.75 -13.23 10.17
N ARG A 261 -1.43 -12.77 11.40
CA ARG A 261 -0.12 -12.24 11.80
C ARG A 261 0.34 -11.03 10.98
N VAL A 262 -0.60 -10.23 10.47
CA VAL A 262 -0.31 -8.96 9.80
C VAL A 262 -0.68 -7.81 10.71
N ARG A 263 0.28 -6.96 11.07
CA ARG A 263 0.04 -5.80 11.94
C ARG A 263 -0.49 -4.61 11.12
N PRO A 264 -1.67 -4.04 11.44
CA PRO A 264 -2.06 -2.73 10.93
C PRO A 264 -0.99 -1.69 11.26
N TYR A 265 -0.36 -1.13 10.23
CA TYR A 265 0.74 -0.18 10.39
C TYR A 265 0.28 1.25 10.13
N TYR A 266 -0.15 1.50 8.89
CA TYR A 266 -0.64 2.81 8.47
C TYR A 266 -2.01 2.72 7.84
N ILE A 267 -2.80 3.77 8.05
CA ILE A 267 -3.90 4.13 7.18
C ILE A 267 -3.65 5.53 6.64
N TYR A 268 -3.48 5.63 5.33
CA TYR A 268 -3.19 6.89 4.65
C TYR A 268 -4.47 7.64 4.32
N ILE A 269 -4.48 8.96 4.52
CA ILE A 269 -5.37 9.83 3.76
C ILE A 269 -4.99 9.69 2.29
N ALA A 270 -5.98 9.45 1.42
CA ALA A 270 -5.73 9.30 -0.01
C ALA A 270 -5.02 10.53 -0.59
N ASP A 271 -3.86 10.33 -1.22
CA ASP A 271 -3.05 11.40 -1.82
C ASP A 271 -3.84 12.21 -2.85
N ALA A 272 -3.47 13.47 -3.05
CA ALA A 272 -4.08 14.36 -4.03
C ALA A 272 -3.60 14.05 -5.46
N VAL A 273 -3.70 12.79 -5.87
CA VAL A 273 -3.30 12.34 -7.21
C VAL A 273 -4.39 12.65 -8.22
N GLN A 274 -3.98 13.12 -9.40
CA GLN A 274 -4.89 13.38 -10.50
C GLN A 274 -5.70 12.12 -10.85
N GLY A 275 -7.03 12.24 -10.78
CA GLY A 275 -7.95 11.16 -11.07
C GLY A 275 -8.36 10.32 -9.87
N THR A 276 -7.88 10.62 -8.66
CA THR A 276 -8.23 9.85 -7.45
C THR A 276 -9.08 10.63 -6.46
N TYR A 277 -9.38 11.91 -6.72
CA TYR A 277 -10.01 12.80 -5.72
C TYR A 277 -11.39 12.33 -5.25
N HIS A 278 -12.12 11.57 -6.08
CA HIS A 278 -13.41 10.97 -5.71
C HIS A 278 -13.31 9.93 -4.57
N PHE A 279 -12.12 9.42 -4.28
CA PHE A 279 -11.85 8.56 -3.11
C PHE A 279 -11.56 9.32 -1.82
N ARG A 280 -11.29 10.63 -1.87
CA ARG A 280 -10.83 11.37 -0.68
C ARG A 280 -11.92 11.44 0.39
N VAL A 281 -11.47 11.34 1.63
CA VAL A 281 -12.29 11.45 2.84
C VAL A 281 -11.87 12.71 3.60
N PRO A 282 -12.81 13.56 4.07
CA PRO A 282 -12.45 14.73 4.86
C PRO A 282 -11.64 14.35 6.12
N ILE A 283 -10.61 15.13 6.45
CA ILE A 283 -9.74 14.88 7.61
C ILE A 283 -10.56 14.77 8.91
N LYS A 284 -11.55 15.66 9.10
CA LYS A 284 -12.48 15.62 10.25
C LYS A 284 -13.17 14.26 10.39
N LYS A 285 -13.62 13.66 9.26
CA LYS A 285 -14.22 12.32 9.25
C LYS A 285 -13.18 11.24 9.57
N ALA A 286 -11.97 11.34 9.02
CA ALA A 286 -10.88 10.40 9.31
C ALA A 286 -10.52 10.39 10.80
N ILE A 287 -10.37 11.56 11.43
CA ILE A 287 -10.10 11.68 12.87
C ILE A 287 -11.26 11.11 13.70
N LYS A 288 -12.52 11.38 13.32
CA LYS A 288 -13.69 10.80 13.99
C LYS A 288 -13.70 9.26 13.90
N ILE A 289 -13.30 8.70 12.76
CA ILE A 289 -13.16 7.25 12.60
C ILE A 289 -12.09 6.71 13.54
N MET A 290 -10.91 7.33 13.62
CA MET A 290 -9.85 6.89 14.54
C MET A 290 -10.28 6.98 16.01
N ARG A 291 -10.99 8.04 16.39
CA ARG A 291 -11.57 8.21 17.73
C ARG A 291 -12.51 7.06 18.11
N ALA A 292 -13.29 6.55 17.15
CA ALA A 292 -14.20 5.43 17.33
C ALA A 292 -13.50 4.05 17.29
N LEU A 293 -12.21 3.98 16.95
CA LEU A 293 -11.42 2.75 17.01
C LEU A 293 -10.62 2.66 18.31
N ILE A 294 -9.99 3.77 18.72
CA ILE A 294 -9.13 3.81 19.91
C ILE A 294 -9.93 3.59 21.18
N GLY A 295 -9.55 2.55 21.93
CA GLY A 295 -10.27 2.06 23.12
C GLY A 295 -11.41 1.08 22.80
N HIS A 296 -11.82 0.95 21.54
CA HIS A 296 -12.96 0.12 21.11
C HIS A 296 -12.54 -1.19 20.42
N THR A 297 -11.23 -1.43 20.30
CA THR A 297 -10.61 -2.68 19.84
C THR A 297 -9.18 -2.76 20.39
N SER A 298 -8.51 -3.90 20.24
CA SER A 298 -7.10 -4.06 20.66
C SER A 298 -6.21 -2.97 20.05
N GLY A 299 -5.28 -2.43 20.85
CA GLY A 299 -4.28 -1.46 20.40
C GLY A 299 -3.46 -1.93 19.20
N LEU A 300 -3.21 -3.23 19.09
CA LEU A 300 -2.52 -3.85 17.95
C LEU A 300 -3.32 -3.72 16.64
N ALA A 301 -4.64 -3.61 16.72
CA ALA A 301 -5.52 -3.53 15.56
C ALA A 301 -5.70 -2.08 15.04
N ILE A 302 -5.09 -1.10 15.72
CA ILE A 302 -5.26 0.32 15.41
C ILE A 302 -4.03 0.82 14.63
N PRO A 303 -4.16 1.13 13.32
CA PRO A 303 -3.07 1.72 12.56
C PRO A 303 -2.85 3.19 12.95
N LYS A 304 -1.68 3.75 12.61
CA LYS A 304 -1.49 5.21 12.68
C LYS A 304 -2.18 5.83 11.45
N LEU A 305 -3.03 6.83 11.68
CA LEU A 305 -3.61 7.64 10.59
C LEU A 305 -2.55 8.64 10.12
N ILE A 306 -2.19 8.58 8.84
CA ILE A 306 -1.13 9.38 8.25
C ILE A 306 -1.68 10.23 7.11
N ILE A 307 -1.28 11.49 7.06
CA ILE A 307 -1.34 12.30 5.83
C ILE A 307 0.08 12.41 5.28
N ASP A 308 0.28 12.08 4.00
CA ASP A 308 1.54 12.39 3.31
C ASP A 308 1.37 13.80 2.72
N LEU A 309 2.14 14.75 3.26
CA LEU A 309 2.03 16.16 2.92
C LEU A 309 2.48 16.38 1.48
N GLU A 310 1.75 17.25 0.79
CA GLU A 310 2.06 17.65 -0.59
C GLU A 310 3.45 18.29 -0.67
N ASN A 311 4.00 18.34 -1.88
CA ASN A 311 5.33 18.89 -2.17
C ASN A 311 6.50 18.15 -1.48
N GLY A 312 6.27 16.91 -1.03
CA GLY A 312 7.33 16.10 -0.42
C GLY A 312 7.53 16.35 1.08
N GLY A 313 6.62 17.08 1.75
CA GLY A 313 6.71 17.39 3.19
C GLY A 313 6.70 16.16 4.11
N GLY A 314 6.34 14.99 3.58
CA GLY A 314 6.45 13.72 4.27
C GLY A 314 5.22 13.34 5.08
N LYS A 315 5.31 12.19 5.75
CA LYS A 315 4.25 11.51 6.47
C LYS A 315 4.07 12.13 7.84
N THR A 316 2.93 12.76 8.06
CA THR A 316 2.54 13.40 9.32
C THR A 316 1.42 12.60 9.98
N PRO A 317 1.58 12.17 11.24
CA PRO A 317 0.52 11.48 11.95
C PRO A 317 -0.62 12.42 12.33
N LEU A 318 -1.84 11.93 12.21
CA LEU A 318 -3.06 12.59 12.67
C LEU A 318 -3.67 11.75 13.80
N CYS A 319 -3.89 12.38 14.95
CA CYS A 319 -4.48 11.73 16.11
C CYS A 319 -5.71 12.51 16.59
N PRO A 320 -6.76 11.84 17.12
CA PRO A 320 -7.79 12.54 17.87
C PRO A 320 -7.17 13.28 19.07
N ASN A 321 -7.69 14.46 19.40
CA ASN A 321 -7.28 15.17 20.60
C ASN A 321 -8.03 14.59 21.82
N TYR A 322 -7.26 14.16 22.82
CA TYR A 322 -7.76 13.63 24.09
C TYR A 322 -7.59 14.64 25.24
N VAL A 323 -6.75 15.66 25.08
CA VAL A 323 -6.56 16.73 26.07
C VAL A 323 -7.72 17.72 25.93
N LYS A 324 -8.50 17.85 27.00
CA LYS A 324 -9.61 18.81 27.10
C LYS A 324 -9.13 20.18 27.56
N SER A 325 -8.26 20.21 28.56
CA SER A 325 -7.70 21.46 29.11
C SER A 325 -6.41 21.18 29.89
N LYS A 326 -5.66 22.25 30.15
CA LYS A 326 -4.47 22.27 31.02
C LYS A 326 -4.53 23.51 31.92
N LYS A 327 -4.30 23.34 33.22
CA LYS A 327 -4.15 24.44 34.20
C LYS A 327 -2.91 24.18 35.06
N GLY A 328 -1.84 24.96 34.86
CA GLY A 328 -0.54 24.67 35.47
C GLY A 328 -0.06 23.26 35.09
N LYS A 329 0.24 22.43 36.11
CA LYS A 329 0.61 21.01 35.95
C LYS A 329 -0.58 20.06 35.85
N LEU A 330 -1.81 20.55 36.02
CA LEU A 330 -3.01 19.70 35.96
C LEU A 330 -3.55 19.62 34.52
N TYR A 331 -3.58 18.40 33.97
CA TYR A 331 -4.19 18.09 32.68
C TYR A 331 -5.57 17.43 32.88
N SER A 332 -6.52 17.77 32.01
CA SER A 332 -7.81 17.10 31.91
C SER A 332 -7.90 16.35 30.58
N PHE A 333 -8.20 15.05 30.65
CA PHE A 333 -8.32 14.16 29.50
C PHE A 333 -9.74 13.66 29.33
N LYS A 334 -10.17 13.43 28.08
CA LYS A 334 -11.42 12.77 27.73
C LYS A 334 -11.13 11.38 27.17
N ASN A 335 -11.49 10.30 27.88
CA ASN A 335 -11.16 8.92 27.48
C ASN A 335 -12.04 8.41 26.31
N PHE A 336 -11.91 7.13 25.91
CA PHE A 336 -12.71 6.51 24.82
C PHE A 336 -14.22 6.40 25.08
N GLU A 337 -14.66 6.48 26.34
CA GLU A 337 -16.05 6.51 26.78
C GLU A 337 -16.57 7.94 27.00
N ASP A 338 -15.80 8.95 26.59
CA ASP A 338 -16.10 10.35 26.79
C ASP A 338 -16.11 10.83 28.26
N LYS A 339 -15.63 10.00 29.20
CA LYS A 339 -15.42 10.34 30.63
C LYS A 339 -14.19 11.22 30.82
N ILE A 340 -14.23 12.10 31.82
CA ILE A 340 -13.17 13.05 32.12
C ILE A 340 -12.27 12.51 33.24
N TYR A 341 -10.97 12.57 33.03
CA TYR A 341 -9.95 12.21 34.03
C TYR A 341 -8.93 13.33 34.18
N GLN A 342 -8.36 13.45 35.36
CA GLN A 342 -7.31 14.41 35.67
C GLN A 342 -5.95 13.71 35.84
N TYR A 343 -4.88 14.38 35.46
CA TYR A 343 -3.51 13.91 35.63
C TYR A 343 -2.60 15.07 36.01
N HIS A 344 -1.79 14.90 37.03
CA HIS A 344 -0.80 15.89 37.46
C HIS A 344 0.54 15.57 36.79
N ASP A 345 1.01 16.48 35.95
CA ASP A 345 2.31 16.40 35.29
C ASP A 345 3.46 16.72 36.26
N VAL A 346 4.65 16.19 35.97
CA VAL A 346 5.82 16.27 36.87
C VAL A 346 6.50 17.64 36.89
#